data_AF-W1WHA6-F1
#
_entry.id   AF-W1WHA6-F1
#
_cell.length_a   1.000
_cell.length_b   1.000
_cell.length_c   1.000
_cell.angle_alpha   90.00
_cell.angle_beta   90.00
_cell.angle_gamma   90.00
#
_symmetry.space_group_name_H-M   'P 1'
#
loop_
_entity.id
_entity.type
_entity.pdbx_description
1 polymer ?
#
loop_
_entity_poly.entity_id
_entity_poly.type
_entity_poly.pdbx_seq_one_letter_code
_entity_poly.pdbx_strand_id
1 'polypeptide(L)'
;GYRHVDQVMEHGEYATRGALLDLFPMGSELPYRLDFFDDEIDSLRVFDVDSQRTLEEVEEINLLPAHEFPTDKAAIELFRSQWRDTFEVKRDPEHIYQQVSKGTLPAGIEYWQPLFFSEPLPPLFSYFPANTLLVNTGDLETSAERFQADTLARFENRGVDPMRPLLPPQSLWLRVDELFSELKNWPRVQLKTEHLPTKAANANLGFQKLPDL
;
A
#
# COMPACT_ATOMS: atom_id res chain seq x y z
N GLY A 1 8.88 -11.39 5.93
CA GLY A 1 8.59 -10.31 4.97
C GLY A 1 9.88 -9.71 4.46
N TYR A 2 10.73 -9.21 5.36
CA TYR A 2 12.00 -8.60 4.98
C TYR A 2 12.93 -9.59 4.25
N ARG A 3 13.68 -9.08 3.29
CA ARG A 3 14.61 -9.84 2.44
C ARG A 3 16.01 -9.81 3.06
N HIS A 4 16.58 -11.00 3.27
CA HIS A 4 17.98 -11.12 3.69
C HIS A 4 18.88 -10.84 2.49
N VAL A 5 19.80 -9.89 2.65
CA VAL A 5 20.78 -9.47 1.63
C VAL A 5 22.16 -9.34 2.25
N ASP A 6 23.20 -9.28 1.42
CA ASP A 6 24.56 -9.09 1.89
C ASP A 6 24.83 -7.63 2.34
N GLN A 7 24.15 -6.68 1.71
CA GLN A 7 24.23 -5.25 2.00
C GLN A 7 22.87 -4.59 1.79
N VAL A 8 22.41 -3.86 2.79
CA VAL A 8 21.13 -3.13 2.77
C VAL A 8 21.24 -1.88 1.92
N MET A 9 20.34 -1.75 0.95
CA MET A 9 20.23 -0.60 0.03
C MET A 9 18.79 -0.08 -0.07
N GLU A 10 17.79 -0.96 0.05
CA GLU A 10 16.37 -0.62 -0.15
C GLU A 10 15.53 -0.92 1.12
N HIS A 11 14.37 -0.27 1.22
CA HIS A 11 13.36 -0.60 2.23
C HIS A 11 12.96 -2.08 2.18
N GLY A 12 12.71 -2.67 3.34
CA GLY A 12 12.33 -4.08 3.43
C GLY A 12 13.51 -5.05 3.38
N GLU A 13 14.74 -4.56 3.39
CA GLU A 13 15.96 -5.38 3.44
C GLU A 13 16.57 -5.46 4.84
N TYR A 14 17.28 -6.55 5.11
CA TYR A 14 18.16 -6.67 6.26
C TYR A 14 19.41 -7.50 5.92
N ALA A 15 20.52 -7.24 6.62
CA ALA A 15 21.77 -7.95 6.50
C ALA A 15 22.33 -8.27 7.88
N THR A 16 22.90 -9.46 8.04
CA THR A 16 23.52 -9.88 9.31
C THR A 16 25.03 -10.07 9.13
N ARG A 17 25.83 -9.45 10.01
CA ARG A 17 27.30 -9.45 9.96
C ARG A 17 27.88 -9.59 11.37
N GLY A 18 27.98 -10.83 11.85
CA GLY A 18 28.45 -11.13 13.20
C GLY A 18 27.47 -10.59 14.25
N ALA A 19 27.94 -9.67 15.10
CA ALA A 19 27.12 -8.97 16.09
C ALA A 19 26.27 -7.83 15.51
N LEU A 20 26.47 -7.46 14.24
CA LEU A 20 25.75 -6.37 13.60
C LEU A 20 24.56 -6.87 12.79
N LEU A 21 23.45 -6.15 12.88
CA LEU A 21 22.28 -6.30 12.03
C LEU A 21 21.93 -4.95 11.40
N ASP A 22 22.07 -4.87 10.08
CA ASP A 22 21.60 -3.73 9.31
C ASP A 22 20.18 -4.01 8.85
N LEU A 23 19.26 -3.05 8.98
CA LEU A 23 17.90 -3.18 8.48
C LEU A 23 17.35 -1.85 8.00
N PHE A 24 16.51 -1.89 6.95
CA PHE A 24 15.82 -0.71 6.44
C PHE A 24 14.31 -0.84 6.65
N PRO A 25 13.75 -0.29 7.76
CA PRO A 25 12.35 -0.43 8.08
C PRO A 25 11.45 0.21 7.01
N MET A 26 10.37 -0.47 6.65
CA MET A 26 9.25 0.17 5.97
C MET A 26 8.69 1.30 6.85
N GLY A 27 8.48 2.47 6.26
CA GLY A 27 7.99 3.66 6.97
C GLY A 27 9.06 4.53 7.62
N SER A 28 10.34 4.12 7.59
CA SER A 28 11.47 4.99 7.95
C SER A 28 12.08 5.62 6.70
N GLU A 29 12.61 6.84 6.81
CA GLU A 29 13.41 7.45 5.73
C GLU A 29 14.84 6.92 5.67
N LEU A 30 15.37 6.43 6.80
CA LEU A 30 16.77 6.01 6.95
C LEU A 30 16.87 4.59 7.50
N PRO A 31 17.93 3.83 7.15
CA PRO A 31 18.17 2.50 7.70
C PRO A 31 18.92 2.58 9.04
N TYR A 32 18.88 1.47 9.77
CA TYR A 32 19.48 1.35 11.10
C TYR A 32 20.43 0.17 11.18
N ARG A 33 21.51 0.36 11.93
CA ARG A 33 22.47 -0.66 12.34
C ARG A 33 22.27 -0.92 13.83
N LEU A 34 21.95 -2.17 14.14
CA LEU A 34 21.83 -2.67 15.50
C LEU A 34 23.13 -3.40 15.84
N ASP A 35 23.73 -3.04 16.97
CA ASP A 35 24.86 -3.76 17.55
C ASP A 35 24.36 -4.63 18.70
N PHE A 36 24.70 -5.91 18.68
CA PHE A 36 24.28 -6.89 19.68
C PHE A 36 25.43 -7.23 20.63
N PHE A 37 25.14 -7.19 21.93
CA PHE A 37 26.00 -7.76 22.95
C PHE A 37 25.30 -8.98 23.56
N ASP A 38 25.84 -10.16 23.28
CA ASP A 38 25.19 -11.45 23.58
C ASP A 38 23.81 -11.54 22.89
N ASP A 39 22.73 -11.69 23.63
CA ASP A 39 21.35 -11.77 23.10
C ASP A 39 20.58 -10.42 23.22
N GLU A 40 21.26 -9.32 23.57
CA GLU A 40 20.66 -7.99 23.79
C GLU A 40 21.15 -6.96 22.78
N ILE A 41 20.28 -5.99 22.43
CA ILE A 41 20.65 -4.83 21.61
C ILE A 41 21.42 -3.85 22.50
N ASP A 42 22.70 -3.62 22.18
CA ASP A 42 23.57 -2.68 22.88
C ASP A 42 23.39 -1.24 22.35
N SER A 43 23.31 -1.06 21.03
CA SER A 43 23.03 0.25 20.44
C SER A 43 22.29 0.18 19.10
N LEU A 44 21.54 1.24 18.80
CA LEU A 44 20.89 1.46 17.50
C LEU A 44 21.41 2.74 16.87
N ARG A 45 21.92 2.66 15.66
CA ARG A 45 22.48 3.81 14.95
C ARG A 45 21.88 3.93 13.57
N VAL A 46 21.55 5.16 13.16
CA VAL A 46 21.25 5.44 11.76
C VAL A 46 22.53 5.21 10.94
N PHE A 47 22.43 4.73 9.71
CA PHE A 47 23.58 4.70 8.80
C PHE A 47 23.20 5.16 7.40
N ASP A 48 24.20 5.62 6.65
CA ASP A 48 24.05 6.06 5.26
C ASP A 48 24.28 4.88 4.30
N VAL A 49 23.31 4.59 3.41
CA VAL A 49 23.36 3.41 2.50
C VAL A 49 24.53 3.48 1.51
N ASP A 50 24.93 4.67 1.08
CA ASP A 50 25.99 4.84 0.08
C ASP A 50 27.38 4.67 0.68
N SER A 51 27.64 5.32 1.82
CA SER A 51 28.94 5.27 2.50
C SER A 51 29.07 4.11 3.49
N GLN A 52 27.96 3.47 3.87
CA GLN A 52 27.88 2.39 4.86
C GLN A 52 28.40 2.78 6.26
N ARG A 53 28.40 4.08 6.57
CA ARG A 53 28.88 4.64 7.85
C ARG A 53 27.72 5.00 8.77
N THR A 54 27.91 4.73 10.05
CA THR A 54 26.97 5.14 11.10
C THR A 54 26.99 6.65 11.29
N LEU A 55 25.82 7.18 11.63
CA LEU A 55 25.54 8.57 11.89
C LEU A 55 25.19 8.73 13.38
N GLU A 56 23.99 9.22 13.67
CA GLU A 56 23.47 9.42 15.02
C GLU A 56 22.93 8.12 15.65
N GLU A 57 22.90 8.12 16.97
CA GLU A 57 22.36 7.04 17.80
C GLU A 57 20.89 7.34 18.16
N VAL A 58 20.06 6.31 18.20
CA VAL A 58 18.63 6.41 18.52
C VAL A 58 18.26 5.42 19.62
N GLU A 59 17.28 5.77 20.44
CA GLU A 59 16.84 4.93 21.56
C GLU A 59 15.89 3.82 21.13
N GLU A 60 15.03 4.09 20.13
CA GLU A 60 14.01 3.16 19.66
C GLU A 60 13.76 3.30 18.16
N ILE A 61 13.25 2.22 17.55
CA ILE A 61 12.78 2.20 16.17
C ILE A 61 11.44 1.47 16.10
N ASN A 62 10.59 1.88 15.15
CA ASN A 62 9.36 1.15 14.82
C ASN A 62 9.56 0.36 13.52
N LEU A 63 9.30 -0.95 13.57
CA LEU A 63 9.46 -1.84 12.43
C LEU A 63 8.10 -2.27 11.89
N LEU A 64 7.65 -1.61 10.82
CA LEU A 64 6.43 -2.01 10.13
C LEU A 64 6.66 -3.27 9.28
N PRO A 65 5.61 -4.03 8.94
CA PRO A 65 5.71 -5.15 8.01
C PRO A 65 6.29 -4.75 6.65
N ALA A 66 6.95 -5.70 5.96
CA ALA A 66 7.59 -5.46 4.65
C ALA A 66 6.58 -5.17 3.51
N HIS A 67 5.32 -5.55 3.69
CA HIS A 67 4.26 -5.43 2.69
C HIS A 67 2.94 -5.05 3.36
N GLU A 68 1.99 -4.56 2.57
CA GLU A 68 0.62 -4.25 3.00
C GLU A 68 -0.26 -5.50 3.22
N PHE A 69 0.35 -6.68 3.21
CA PHE A 69 -0.29 -7.96 3.52
C PHE A 69 0.70 -8.91 4.22
N PRO A 70 0.21 -9.83 5.07
CA PRO A 70 1.07 -10.77 5.76
C PRO A 70 1.65 -11.82 4.80
N THR A 71 2.86 -12.27 5.08
CA THR A 71 3.62 -13.24 4.24
C THR A 71 4.19 -14.40 5.04
N ASP A 72 3.69 -14.63 6.25
CA ASP A 72 4.09 -15.75 7.09
C ASP A 72 3.39 -17.04 6.65
N LYS A 73 3.72 -18.16 7.29
CA LYS A 73 3.16 -19.47 6.91
C LYS A 73 1.63 -19.49 7.02
N ALA A 74 1.07 -18.85 8.06
CA ALA A 74 -0.37 -18.76 8.26
C ALA A 74 -1.04 -17.97 7.13
N ALA A 75 -0.48 -16.83 6.72
CA ALA A 75 -0.99 -16.07 5.59
C ALA A 75 -0.91 -16.83 4.25
N ILE A 76 0.17 -17.59 4.01
CA ILE A 76 0.29 -18.42 2.81
C ILE A 76 -0.76 -19.54 2.80
N GLU A 77 -1.05 -20.15 3.96
CA GLU A 77 -2.12 -21.15 4.09
C GLU A 77 -3.50 -20.56 3.83
N LEU A 78 -3.78 -19.38 4.41
CA LEU A 78 -5.02 -18.63 4.17
C LEU A 78 -5.17 -18.27 2.69
N PHE A 79 -4.15 -17.68 2.08
CA PHE A 79 -4.10 -17.36 0.65
C PHE A 79 -4.43 -18.58 -0.20
N ARG A 80 -3.79 -19.73 0.09
CA ARG A 80 -4.04 -20.97 -0.63
C ARG A 80 -5.48 -21.46 -0.46
N SER A 81 -6.08 -21.28 0.72
CA SER A 81 -7.48 -21.64 0.95
C SER A 81 -8.41 -20.76 0.13
N GLN A 82 -8.35 -19.45 0.33
CA GLN A 82 -9.20 -18.50 -0.36
C GLN A 82 -9.01 -18.53 -1.88
N TRP A 83 -7.78 -18.81 -2.35
CA TRP A 83 -7.53 -19.03 -3.77
C TRP A 83 -8.35 -20.19 -4.31
N ARG A 84 -8.37 -21.36 -3.66
CA ARG A 84 -9.12 -22.53 -4.13
C ARG A 84 -10.63 -22.32 -4.10
N ASP A 85 -11.09 -21.46 -3.21
CA ASP A 85 -12.51 -21.09 -3.12
C ASP A 85 -12.93 -20.12 -4.24
N THR A 86 -11.96 -19.38 -4.82
CA THR A 86 -12.21 -18.32 -5.81
C THR A 86 -11.82 -18.72 -7.23
N PHE A 87 -10.73 -19.46 -7.39
CA PHE A 87 -10.08 -19.76 -8.67
C PHE A 87 -9.67 -21.22 -8.78
N GLU A 88 -9.53 -21.67 -10.03
CA GLU A 88 -8.90 -22.95 -10.32
C GLU A 88 -7.39 -22.91 -10.01
N VAL A 89 -6.81 -24.08 -9.79
CA VAL A 89 -5.37 -24.24 -9.55
C VAL A 89 -4.74 -25.02 -10.68
N LYS A 90 -3.71 -24.44 -11.30
CA LYS A 90 -2.86 -25.17 -12.25
C LYS A 90 -1.56 -25.65 -11.58
N ARG A 91 -0.99 -26.72 -12.13
CA ARG A 91 0.27 -27.32 -11.66
C ARG A 91 1.52 -26.60 -12.18
N ASP A 92 1.34 -25.65 -13.09
CA ASP A 92 2.43 -24.91 -13.71
C ASP A 92 3.20 -24.08 -12.66
N PRO A 93 4.54 -24.14 -12.60
CA PRO A 93 5.33 -23.37 -11.65
C PRO A 93 5.17 -21.85 -11.77
N GLU A 94 4.78 -21.33 -12.94
CA GLU A 94 4.54 -19.89 -13.15
C GLU A 94 3.19 -19.43 -12.62
N HIS A 95 2.28 -20.36 -12.33
CA HIS A 95 0.96 -20.04 -11.78
C HIS A 95 1.08 -19.38 -10.40
N ILE A 96 0.34 -18.29 -10.16
CA ILE A 96 0.43 -17.49 -8.92
C ILE A 96 0.31 -18.36 -7.66
N TYR A 97 -0.70 -19.25 -7.62
CA TYR A 97 -0.87 -20.19 -6.52
C TYR A 97 0.41 -20.99 -6.22
N GLN A 98 1.13 -21.48 -7.23
CA GLN A 98 2.35 -22.27 -7.04
C GLN A 98 3.51 -21.42 -6.54
N GLN A 99 3.66 -20.20 -7.06
CA GLN A 99 4.72 -19.27 -6.64
C GLN A 99 4.56 -18.88 -5.17
N VAL A 100 3.36 -18.43 -4.76
CA VAL A 100 3.07 -18.03 -3.38
C VAL A 100 3.19 -19.24 -2.44
N SER A 101 2.77 -20.43 -2.87
CA SER A 101 2.92 -21.67 -2.09
C SER A 101 4.38 -22.05 -1.82
N LYS A 102 5.31 -21.60 -2.66
CA LYS A 102 6.76 -21.78 -2.49
C LYS A 102 7.40 -20.64 -1.68
N GLY A 103 6.62 -19.67 -1.21
CA GLY A 103 7.10 -18.48 -0.51
C GLY A 103 7.67 -17.41 -1.44
N THR A 104 7.43 -17.50 -2.75
CA THR A 104 7.83 -16.48 -3.72
C THR A 104 6.67 -15.53 -3.98
N LEU A 105 6.92 -14.23 -3.86
CA LEU A 105 5.97 -13.18 -4.21
C LEU A 105 6.15 -12.78 -5.68
N PRO A 106 5.23 -13.14 -6.59
CA PRO A 106 5.35 -12.79 -8.00
C PRO A 106 5.15 -11.28 -8.23
N ALA A 107 5.70 -10.75 -9.31
CA ALA A 107 5.52 -9.33 -9.65
C ALA A 107 4.03 -8.97 -9.83
N GLY A 108 3.54 -7.95 -9.13
CA GLY A 108 2.13 -7.56 -9.16
C GLY A 108 1.23 -8.40 -8.24
N ILE A 109 1.80 -9.13 -7.27
CA ILE A 109 1.06 -9.91 -6.27
C ILE A 109 0.07 -9.04 -5.47
N GLU A 110 0.31 -7.74 -5.40
CA GLU A 110 -0.50 -6.74 -4.71
C GLU A 110 -1.96 -6.73 -5.19
N TYR A 111 -2.22 -7.08 -6.46
CA TYR A 111 -3.59 -7.20 -6.98
C TYR A 111 -4.36 -8.42 -6.46
N TRP A 112 -3.72 -9.29 -5.69
CA TRP A 112 -4.36 -10.38 -4.93
C TRP A 112 -4.31 -10.15 -3.42
N GLN A 113 -3.98 -8.94 -2.95
CA GLN A 113 -3.96 -8.55 -1.54
C GLN A 113 -5.17 -9.06 -0.74
N PRO A 114 -6.43 -9.00 -1.23
CA PRO A 114 -7.58 -9.50 -0.48
C PRO A 114 -7.49 -10.96 -0.06
N LEU A 115 -6.79 -11.81 -0.83
CA LEU A 115 -6.67 -13.24 -0.51
C LEU A 115 -5.75 -13.51 0.69
N PHE A 116 -4.97 -12.54 1.13
CA PHE A 116 -4.12 -12.63 2.32
C PHE A 116 -4.85 -12.23 3.62
N PHE A 117 -6.10 -11.79 3.54
CA PHE A 117 -6.91 -11.39 4.68
C PHE A 117 -8.22 -12.19 4.73
N SER A 118 -8.65 -12.59 5.93
CA SER A 118 -9.90 -13.35 6.10
C SER A 118 -11.15 -12.46 6.02
N GLU A 119 -10.96 -11.16 6.19
CA GLU A 119 -12.02 -10.15 6.09
C GLU A 119 -11.78 -9.28 4.85
N PRO A 120 -12.84 -8.71 4.26
CA PRO A 120 -12.70 -7.76 3.17
C PRO A 120 -11.81 -6.56 3.56
N LEU A 121 -11.05 -6.04 2.59
CA LEU A 121 -10.25 -4.84 2.82
C LEU A 121 -11.16 -3.65 3.15
N PRO A 122 -10.90 -2.92 4.25
CA PRO A 122 -11.69 -1.75 4.57
C PRO A 122 -11.38 -0.61 3.58
N PRO A 123 -12.35 0.30 3.35
CA PRO A 123 -12.08 1.51 2.60
C PRO A 123 -11.09 2.40 3.35
N LEU A 124 -10.29 3.19 2.63
CA LEU A 124 -9.31 4.11 3.21
C LEU A 124 -9.92 5.06 4.28
N PHE A 125 -11.19 5.40 4.14
CA PHE A 125 -11.95 6.22 5.10
C PHE A 125 -11.94 5.66 6.52
N SER A 126 -11.76 4.34 6.73
CA SER A 126 -11.69 3.75 8.08
C SER A 126 -10.49 4.23 8.90
N TYR A 127 -9.45 4.77 8.23
CA TYR A 127 -8.26 5.30 8.89
C TYR A 127 -8.38 6.78 9.26
N PHE A 128 -9.43 7.47 8.79
CA PHE A 128 -9.59 8.91 9.02
C PHE A 128 -9.96 9.19 10.49
N PRO A 129 -9.25 10.13 11.16
CA PRO A 129 -9.69 10.64 12.45
C PRO A 129 -11.10 11.25 12.38
N ALA A 130 -11.86 11.16 13.46
CA ALA A 130 -13.26 11.60 13.51
C ALA A 130 -13.48 13.10 13.18
N ASN A 131 -12.44 13.93 13.29
CA ASN A 131 -12.47 15.36 13.00
C ASN A 131 -11.89 15.73 11.61
N THR A 132 -11.81 14.77 10.69
CA THR A 132 -11.27 15.00 9.34
C THR A 132 -12.18 15.90 8.51
N LEU A 133 -11.58 16.90 7.85
CA LEU A 133 -12.21 17.75 6.84
C LEU A 133 -11.68 17.39 5.46
N LEU A 134 -12.57 17.05 4.53
CA LEU A 134 -12.19 16.76 3.15
C LEU A 134 -12.17 18.04 2.31
N VAL A 135 -11.15 18.16 1.47
CA VAL A 135 -11.08 19.20 0.44
C VAL A 135 -10.93 18.51 -0.90
N ASN A 136 -11.72 18.91 -1.89
CA ASN A 136 -11.59 18.39 -3.25
C ASN A 136 -11.65 19.52 -4.27
N THR A 137 -11.06 19.25 -5.42
CA THR A 137 -10.96 20.14 -6.57
C THR A 137 -11.49 19.43 -7.81
N GLY A 138 -12.01 20.19 -8.77
CA GLY A 138 -12.50 19.64 -10.03
C GLY A 138 -13.77 18.82 -9.85
N ASP A 139 -13.98 17.87 -10.76
CA ASP A 139 -15.16 17.01 -10.78
C ASP A 139 -14.79 15.58 -10.36
N LEU A 140 -15.03 15.27 -9.09
CA LEU A 140 -14.77 13.93 -8.54
C LEU A 140 -15.62 12.85 -9.20
N GLU A 141 -16.85 13.16 -9.62
CA GLU A 141 -17.77 12.15 -10.16
C GLU A 141 -17.25 11.66 -11.51
N THR A 142 -16.99 12.60 -12.41
CA THR A 142 -16.39 12.30 -13.72
C THR A 142 -15.04 11.58 -13.58
N SER A 143 -14.18 12.00 -12.64
CA SER A 143 -12.90 11.33 -12.39
C SER A 143 -13.06 9.90 -11.87
N ALA A 144 -14.00 9.67 -10.94
CA ALA A 144 -14.24 8.36 -10.36
C ALA A 144 -14.88 7.39 -11.37
N GLU A 145 -15.86 7.86 -12.15
CA GLU A 145 -16.49 7.07 -13.23
C GLU A 145 -15.45 6.64 -14.28
N ARG A 146 -14.58 7.57 -14.68
CA ARG A 146 -13.47 7.26 -15.60
C ARG A 146 -12.55 6.19 -15.02
N PHE A 147 -12.13 6.32 -13.77
CA PHE A 147 -11.25 5.34 -13.14
C PHE A 147 -11.90 3.95 -13.02
N GLN A 148 -13.18 3.90 -12.66
CA GLN A 148 -13.94 2.65 -12.60
C GLN A 148 -14.04 1.98 -13.98
N ALA A 149 -14.34 2.75 -15.04
CA ALA A 149 -14.40 2.24 -16.40
C ALA A 149 -13.03 1.72 -16.89
N ASP A 150 -11.95 2.48 -16.64
CA ASP A 150 -10.59 2.09 -17.00
C ASP A 150 -10.15 0.82 -16.25
N THR A 151 -10.55 0.67 -14.99
CA THR A 151 -10.27 -0.51 -14.17
C THR A 151 -11.01 -1.74 -14.69
N LEU A 152 -12.30 -1.60 -15.01
CA LEU A 152 -13.09 -2.68 -15.60
C LEU A 152 -12.51 -3.11 -16.96
N ALA A 153 -12.16 -2.16 -17.83
CA ALA A 153 -11.54 -2.45 -19.11
C ALA A 153 -10.21 -3.21 -18.93
N ARG A 154 -9.39 -2.87 -17.93
CA ARG A 154 -8.15 -3.62 -17.63
C ARG A 154 -8.43 -5.02 -17.12
N PHE A 155 -9.43 -5.18 -16.25
CA PHE A 155 -9.87 -6.48 -15.75
C PHE A 155 -10.32 -7.40 -16.88
N GLU A 156 -11.16 -6.92 -17.80
CA GLU A 156 -11.63 -7.69 -18.95
C GLU A 156 -10.50 -8.03 -19.92
N ASN A 157 -9.61 -7.07 -20.22
CA ASN A 157 -8.51 -7.28 -21.16
C ASN A 157 -7.41 -8.19 -20.62
N ARG A 158 -7.14 -8.17 -19.29
CA ARG A 158 -6.06 -8.94 -18.67
C ARG A 158 -6.52 -10.21 -17.95
N GLY A 159 -7.83 -10.36 -17.70
CA GLY A 159 -8.42 -11.53 -17.05
C GLY A 159 -8.41 -12.81 -17.90
N VAL A 160 -7.81 -12.77 -19.09
CA VAL A 160 -7.70 -13.90 -20.02
C VAL A 160 -6.50 -14.81 -19.73
N ASP A 161 -5.52 -14.34 -18.96
CA ASP A 161 -4.33 -15.14 -18.61
C ASP A 161 -4.67 -16.20 -17.57
N PRO A 162 -4.67 -17.49 -17.92
CA PRO A 162 -5.07 -18.53 -17.00
C PRO A 162 -3.98 -18.88 -15.96
N MET A 163 -2.77 -18.32 -16.04
CA MET A 163 -1.77 -18.40 -14.97
C MET A 163 -2.01 -17.36 -13.87
N ARG A 164 -2.76 -16.30 -14.21
CA ARG A 164 -2.96 -15.10 -13.39
C ARG A 164 -4.43 -14.67 -13.40
N PRO A 165 -5.38 -15.55 -12.99
CA PRO A 165 -6.78 -15.16 -12.90
C PRO A 165 -6.92 -13.98 -11.93
N LEU A 166 -7.68 -12.97 -12.34
CA LEU A 166 -7.78 -11.71 -11.62
C LEU A 166 -8.97 -11.72 -10.67
N LEU A 167 -8.82 -11.04 -9.53
CA LEU A 167 -9.95 -10.75 -8.64
C LEU A 167 -10.92 -9.75 -9.30
N PRO A 168 -12.22 -9.85 -8.99
CA PRO A 168 -13.19 -8.87 -9.44
C PRO A 168 -12.84 -7.48 -8.86
N PRO A 169 -12.96 -6.37 -9.61
CA PRO A 169 -12.51 -5.05 -9.17
C PRO A 169 -13.04 -4.61 -7.80
N GLN A 170 -14.24 -5.05 -7.42
CA GLN A 170 -14.88 -4.70 -6.16
C GLN A 170 -14.14 -5.23 -4.92
N SER A 171 -13.19 -6.18 -5.07
CA SER A 171 -12.39 -6.65 -3.95
C SER A 171 -11.27 -5.68 -3.54
N LEU A 172 -10.86 -4.77 -4.44
CA LEU A 172 -9.78 -3.81 -4.21
C LEU A 172 -10.23 -2.34 -4.31
N TRP A 173 -11.26 -2.07 -5.10
CA TRP A 173 -11.72 -0.71 -5.37
C TRP A 173 -13.19 -0.55 -5.03
N LEU A 174 -13.50 0.57 -4.36
CA LEU A 174 -14.88 1.01 -4.18
C LEU A 174 -15.50 1.35 -5.53
N ARG A 175 -16.78 1.01 -5.70
CA ARG A 175 -17.57 1.56 -6.80
C ARG A 175 -17.85 3.04 -6.55
N VAL A 176 -18.19 3.77 -7.62
CA VAL A 176 -18.56 5.19 -7.56
C VAL A 176 -19.69 5.41 -6.55
N ASP A 177 -20.73 4.56 -6.54
CA ASP A 177 -21.84 4.67 -5.58
C ASP A 177 -21.39 4.54 -4.11
N GLU A 178 -20.46 3.61 -3.83
CA GLU A 178 -19.91 3.38 -2.49
C GLU A 178 -18.99 4.54 -2.06
N LEU A 179 -18.14 5.04 -2.97
CA LEU A 179 -17.30 6.21 -2.73
C LEU A 179 -18.14 7.42 -2.32
N PHE A 180 -19.19 7.74 -3.07
CA PHE A 180 -20.06 8.87 -2.74
C PHE A 180 -20.95 8.62 -1.52
N SER A 181 -21.20 7.36 -1.17
CA SER A 181 -21.83 7.01 0.12
C SER A 181 -20.89 7.34 1.28
N GLU A 182 -19.63 6.91 1.23
CA GLU A 182 -18.63 7.20 2.26
C GLU A 182 -18.32 8.69 2.39
N LEU A 183 -18.22 9.42 1.27
CA LEU A 183 -17.97 10.87 1.28
C LEU A 183 -19.05 11.69 1.99
N LYS A 184 -20.28 11.18 2.13
CA LYS A 184 -21.36 11.86 2.86
C LYS A 184 -21.14 11.86 4.38
N ASN A 185 -20.30 10.95 4.88
CA ASN A 185 -19.99 10.84 6.31
C ASN A 185 -19.02 11.94 6.79
N TRP A 186 -18.41 12.69 5.87
CA TRP A 186 -17.35 13.65 6.16
C TRP A 186 -17.72 15.07 5.75
N PRO A 187 -17.41 16.10 6.56
CA PRO A 187 -17.53 17.48 6.11
C PRO A 187 -16.59 17.72 4.93
N ARG A 188 -17.06 18.47 3.93
CA ARG A 188 -16.35 18.60 2.66
C ARG A 188 -16.42 20.02 2.08
N VAL A 189 -15.25 20.57 1.76
CA VAL A 189 -15.09 21.81 0.99
C VAL A 189 -14.80 21.46 -0.46
N GLN A 190 -15.57 22.03 -1.39
CA GLN A 190 -15.36 21.88 -2.83
C GLN A 190 -14.77 23.17 -3.38
N LEU A 191 -13.58 23.09 -3.93
CA LEU A 191 -12.91 24.22 -4.57
C LEU A 191 -13.25 24.23 -6.06
N LYS A 192 -13.88 25.30 -6.51
CA LYS A 192 -14.17 25.55 -7.92
C LYS A 192 -13.43 26.82 -8.38
N THR A 193 -12.95 26.79 -9.62
CA THR A 193 -12.32 27.95 -10.28
C THR A 193 -13.35 28.91 -10.87
N GLU A 194 -14.60 28.47 -11.01
CA GLU A 194 -15.72 29.27 -11.50
C GLU A 194 -16.33 30.12 -10.38
N HIS A 195 -16.86 31.28 -10.75
CA HIS A 195 -17.65 32.08 -9.82
C HIS A 195 -18.95 31.36 -9.49
N LEU A 196 -19.14 31.03 -8.22
CA LEU A 196 -20.31 30.31 -7.75
C LEU A 196 -21.48 31.27 -7.51
N PRO A 197 -22.74 30.81 -7.68
CA PRO A 197 -23.91 31.63 -7.35
C PRO A 197 -23.93 31.96 -5.85
N THR A 198 -24.44 33.14 -5.50
CA THR A 198 -24.57 33.59 -4.11
C THR A 198 -25.56 32.69 -3.35
N LYS A 199 -25.04 31.73 -2.60
CA LYS A 199 -25.78 30.81 -1.72
C LYS A 199 -25.04 30.72 -0.39
N ALA A 200 -25.76 30.40 0.70
CA ALA A 200 -25.16 30.29 2.04
C ALA A 200 -23.99 29.29 2.12
N ALA A 201 -23.99 28.25 1.26
CA ALA A 201 -22.94 27.24 1.18
C ALA A 201 -21.75 27.64 0.30
N ASN A 202 -21.80 28.78 -0.39
CA ASN A 202 -20.78 29.21 -1.34
C ASN A 202 -20.06 30.45 -0.83
N ALA A 203 -18.73 30.45 -0.91
CA ALA A 203 -17.91 31.61 -0.66
C ALA A 203 -17.00 31.86 -1.88
N ASN A 204 -17.20 32.99 -2.56
CA ASN A 204 -16.32 33.41 -3.66
C ASN A 204 -15.15 34.21 -3.08
N LEU A 205 -13.96 33.61 -3.06
CA LEU A 205 -12.71 34.26 -2.63
C LEU A 205 -12.05 34.96 -3.81
N GLY A 206 -11.42 36.11 -3.58
CA GLY A 206 -10.60 36.78 -4.59
C GLY A 206 -9.29 36.03 -4.78
N PHE A 207 -9.01 35.53 -5.99
CA PHE A 207 -7.73 34.94 -6.35
C PHE A 207 -7.22 35.52 -7.68
N GLN A 208 -5.90 35.64 -7.82
CA GLN A 208 -5.22 36.01 -9.06
C GLN A 208 -4.49 34.79 -9.62
N LYS A 209 -4.47 34.65 -10.94
CA LYS A 209 -3.61 33.66 -11.59
C LYS A 209 -2.15 34.00 -11.30
N LEU A 210 -1.32 32.98 -11.13
CA LEU A 210 0.13 33.16 -11.11
C LEU A 210 0.57 33.80 -12.45
N PRO A 211 1.63 34.63 -12.46
CA PRO A 211 2.22 35.12 -13.69
C PRO A 211 2.64 33.95 -14.58
N ASP A 212 2.56 34.13 -15.90
CA ASP A 212 3.15 33.17 -16.84
C ASP A 212 4.67 33.09 -16.59
N LEU A 213 5.20 31.86 -16.46
CA LEU A 213 6.63 31.56 -16.26
C LEU A 213 7.42 31.74 -17.57
#